data_AF-A0A3D5TQD1-F1
#
_entry.id   AF-A0A3D5TQD1-F1
#
_cell.length_a   1.000
_cell.length_b   1.000
_cell.length_c   1.000
_cell.angle_alpha   90.00
_cell.angle_beta   90.00
_cell.angle_gamma   90.00
#
_symmetry.space_group_name_H-M   'P 1'
#
loop_
_entity.id
_entity.type
_entity.pdbx_description
1 polymer ?
#
loop_
_entity_poly.entity_id
_entity_poly.type
_entity_poly.pdbx_seq_one_letter_code
_entity_poly.pdbx_strand_id
1 'polypeptide(L)'
;MYTFDEKFKKGAARAFRAQNGMTAFLGGLNKLLPEPPAFGECKTKEEEPTVARIADTAGDRWYLGFSEQSIVPRDVGEKAYYIGGNLSLPPRRVRGVLDDIKVRVIALSDGEGKAAEIFCVVDCIGLTNTTVRRIRRELDSFSRTDNVGYINVFSTHAHSSIDTMGIWSVTGKKFFKNISKLISRGQPEPSVDGEFIDRIIRKTKKAVAEAVGNMEPGRLYAAQIGTNSIEKLEKYSDSEEKPYDDMSLDEYGMRDFLFAKRPPREYSPRLNRLRFVPDNKASRPTVLANFGAHPYANGLKIKSNKGNMLSADFPFYMERTVNEAGENFIFFNAAVNGIYPRRAAGGVKEENFTRQTEALGRDLGKLVLAMTKERDEIEKSPLLSPENSGEAYKDAVERIGRGSAKERELEPKLTSVHKKIALRVDNPLEKMIGKLGFACFDMTRPEKGVYELETETGYLELGGDFKAVLVPGEITPGLVSGTGDMLAENSITGEASDFKSICDIVGGDTAVFGLANDALGYIIPDNDYCMFFAGYGKLAEKLFFKDYAHYQEMFSIGAHTASSFSAGVEGMMKSFRELSEK
;
A
#
# COMPACT_ATOMS: atom_id res chain seq x y z
N MET A 1 18.42 -3.67 -18.07
CA MET A 1 19.36 -3.70 -16.92
C MET A 1 20.23 -2.45 -16.86
N TYR A 2 20.11 -1.64 -15.80
CA TYR A 2 21.16 -0.67 -15.46
C TYR A 2 22.16 -1.38 -14.56
N THR A 3 23.38 -1.63 -15.04
CA THR A 3 24.50 -1.98 -14.17
C THR A 3 24.97 -0.71 -13.46
N PHE A 4 25.34 -0.82 -12.19
CA PHE A 4 25.99 0.27 -11.46
C PHE A 4 27.35 0.58 -12.09
N ASP A 5 27.35 1.50 -13.07
CA ASP A 5 28.56 1.93 -13.73
C ASP A 5 29.52 2.65 -12.75
N GLU A 6 30.75 2.87 -13.17
CA GLU A 6 31.79 3.58 -12.40
C GLU A 6 31.33 4.97 -11.91
N LYS A 7 30.43 5.62 -12.66
CA LYS A 7 29.91 6.95 -12.34
C LYS A 7 28.88 6.88 -11.22
N PHE A 8 28.03 5.86 -11.23
CA PHE A 8 27.12 5.52 -10.15
C PHE A 8 27.88 5.24 -8.85
N LYS A 9 28.89 4.35 -8.90
CA LYS A 9 29.69 3.98 -7.71
C LYS A 9 30.37 5.20 -7.06
N LYS A 10 30.87 6.14 -7.87
CA LYS A 10 31.45 7.41 -7.38
C LYS A 10 30.39 8.35 -6.78
N GLY A 11 29.20 8.40 -7.35
CA GLY A 11 28.05 9.14 -6.80
C GLY A 11 27.60 8.60 -5.44
N ALA A 12 27.41 7.28 -5.35
CA ALA A 12 27.04 6.58 -4.13
C ALA A 12 28.07 6.79 -3.01
N ALA A 13 29.37 6.66 -3.29
CA ALA A 13 30.42 6.89 -2.28
C ALA A 13 30.43 8.33 -1.72
N ARG A 14 30.10 9.33 -2.54
CA ARG A 14 29.97 10.73 -2.10
C ARG A 14 28.71 10.94 -1.27
N ALA A 15 27.60 10.35 -1.68
CA ALA A 15 26.34 10.34 -0.93
C ALA A 15 26.53 9.74 0.47
N PHE A 16 27.22 8.59 0.55
CA PHE A 16 27.48 7.87 1.80
C PHE A 16 28.26 8.69 2.83
N ARG A 17 29.29 9.43 2.38
CA ARG A 17 30.05 10.33 3.29
C ARG A 17 29.21 11.50 3.82
N ALA A 18 28.41 12.13 2.96
CA ALA A 18 27.53 13.23 3.37
C ALA A 18 26.43 12.74 4.33
N GLN A 19 25.89 11.56 4.08
CA GLN A 19 24.94 10.85 4.94
C GLN A 19 25.52 10.64 6.34
N ASN A 20 26.71 10.07 6.48
CA ASN A 20 27.28 9.78 7.80
C ASN A 20 27.36 11.03 8.68
N GLY A 21 27.68 12.19 8.09
CA GLY A 21 27.65 13.47 8.79
C GLY A 21 26.24 13.89 9.24
N MET A 22 25.23 13.74 8.38
CA MET A 22 23.85 14.12 8.70
C MET A 22 23.16 13.16 9.67
N THR A 23 23.35 11.86 9.50
CA THR A 23 22.93 10.82 10.46
C THR A 23 23.51 11.12 11.84
N ALA A 24 24.80 11.45 11.91
CA ALA A 24 25.46 11.84 13.16
C ALA A 24 24.86 13.13 13.73
N PHE A 25 24.56 14.13 12.90
CA PHE A 25 23.91 15.38 13.31
C PHE A 25 22.51 15.15 13.88
N LEU A 26 21.63 14.46 13.15
CA LEU A 26 20.28 14.11 13.61
C LEU A 26 20.32 13.21 14.85
N GLY A 27 21.28 12.29 14.91
CA GLY A 27 21.55 11.48 16.10
C GLY A 27 21.95 12.33 17.31
N GLY A 28 22.78 13.35 17.09
CA GLY A 28 23.15 14.34 18.11
C GLY A 28 21.94 15.13 18.62
N LEU A 29 21.10 15.66 17.72
CA LEU A 29 19.87 16.36 18.08
C LEU A 29 18.90 15.47 18.87
N ASN A 30 18.72 14.21 18.46
CA ASN A 30 17.87 13.26 19.17
C ASN A 30 18.31 12.98 20.61
N LYS A 31 19.62 13.02 20.89
CA LYS A 31 20.16 12.88 22.26
C LYS A 31 19.88 14.10 23.12
N LEU A 32 19.71 15.28 22.52
CA LEU A 32 19.39 16.52 23.21
C LEU A 32 17.87 16.66 23.49
N LEU A 33 17.02 16.02 22.68
CA LEU A 33 15.58 16.02 22.89
C LEU A 33 15.20 15.15 24.11
N PRO A 34 14.49 15.72 25.11
CA PRO A 34 13.95 14.93 26.22
C PRO A 34 13.04 13.82 25.73
N GLU A 35 12.93 12.75 26.51
CA GLU A 35 11.98 11.68 26.23
C GLU A 35 10.56 12.10 26.62
N PRO A 36 9.54 11.81 25.80
CA PRO A 36 8.15 12.04 26.19
C PRO A 36 7.76 11.12 27.37
N PRO A 37 6.92 11.59 28.30
CA PRO A 37 6.48 10.79 29.45
C PRO A 37 5.77 9.49 29.09
N ALA A 38 5.09 9.44 27.94
CA ALA A 38 4.33 8.26 27.50
C ALA A 38 5.17 7.16 26.86
N PHE A 39 6.49 7.31 26.70
CA PHE A 39 7.36 6.18 26.37
C PHE A 39 7.44 5.27 27.60
N GLY A 40 6.43 4.41 27.73
CA GLY A 40 6.37 3.41 28.79
C GLY A 40 7.49 2.39 28.66
N GLU A 41 7.86 1.80 29.79
CA GLU A 41 8.63 0.56 29.81
C GLU A 41 7.83 -0.52 29.06
N CYS A 42 8.53 -1.31 28.24
CA CYS A 42 7.94 -2.47 27.58
C CYS A 42 7.41 -3.40 28.68
N LYS A 43 6.09 -3.64 28.71
CA LYS A 43 5.54 -4.75 29.49
C LYS A 43 6.22 -6.03 28.98
N THR A 44 6.55 -6.94 29.88
CA THR A 44 7.23 -8.22 29.57
C THR A 44 6.79 -8.79 28.23
N LYS A 45 7.77 -9.15 27.38
CA LYS A 45 7.60 -9.82 26.08
C LYS A 45 6.97 -11.21 26.27
N GLU A 46 5.74 -11.28 26.74
CA GLU A 46 4.90 -12.43 26.43
C GLU A 46 4.61 -12.32 24.94
N GLU A 47 5.05 -13.31 24.15
CA GLU A 47 4.63 -13.42 22.76
C GLU A 47 3.11 -13.49 22.75
N GLU A 48 2.45 -12.40 22.33
CA GLU A 48 1.02 -12.47 22.09
C GLU A 48 0.75 -13.53 21.02
N PRO A 49 -0.24 -14.40 21.24
CA PRO A 49 -0.48 -15.53 20.36
C PRO A 49 -0.85 -15.06 18.96
N THR A 50 -0.36 -15.78 17.95
CA THR A 50 -0.80 -15.65 16.57
C THR A 50 -2.33 -15.75 16.50
N VAL A 51 -2.98 -14.75 15.92
CA VAL A 51 -4.42 -14.80 15.66
C VAL A 51 -4.62 -15.54 14.35
N ALA A 52 -5.27 -16.70 14.39
CA ALA A 52 -5.45 -17.55 13.22
C ALA A 52 -6.89 -17.99 13.08
N ARG A 53 -7.38 -17.96 11.84
CA ARG A 53 -8.54 -18.67 11.34
C ARG A 53 -8.06 -19.60 10.24
N ILE A 54 -8.35 -20.88 10.37
CA ILE A 54 -7.98 -21.89 9.38
C ILE A 54 -9.26 -22.59 8.93
N ALA A 55 -9.46 -22.65 7.62
CA ALA A 55 -10.56 -23.37 7.01
C ALA A 55 -10.06 -24.73 6.48
N ASP A 56 -10.13 -25.78 7.31
CA ASP A 56 -9.69 -27.13 6.95
C ASP A 56 -10.59 -27.75 5.87
N THR A 57 -11.88 -27.41 5.88
CA THR A 57 -12.87 -27.87 4.92
C THR A 57 -13.61 -26.69 4.29
N ALA A 58 -14.04 -26.89 3.05
CA ALA A 58 -14.89 -25.90 2.38
C ALA A 58 -16.22 -25.78 3.13
N GLY A 59 -16.68 -24.55 3.34
CA GLY A 59 -18.06 -24.34 3.79
C GLY A 59 -19.07 -24.50 2.66
N ASP A 60 -20.31 -24.11 2.94
CA ASP A 60 -21.44 -24.25 2.02
C ASP A 60 -21.38 -23.25 0.86
N ARG A 61 -21.02 -21.99 1.14
CA ARG A 61 -21.06 -20.89 0.18
C ARG A 61 -20.16 -19.75 0.62
N TRP A 62 -19.72 -18.93 -0.33
CA TRP A 62 -19.17 -17.62 -0.01
C TRP A 62 -20.31 -16.68 0.37
N TYR A 63 -20.14 -15.93 1.45
CA TYR A 63 -21.03 -14.83 1.81
C TYR A 63 -20.23 -13.54 1.74
N LEU A 64 -20.71 -12.57 0.96
CA LEU A 64 -20.10 -11.26 0.88
C LEU A 64 -21.13 -10.16 1.02
N GLY A 65 -20.80 -9.18 1.86
CA GLY A 65 -21.51 -7.92 1.95
C GLY A 65 -20.57 -6.75 1.65
N PHE A 66 -21.14 -5.65 1.17
CA PHE A 66 -20.39 -4.47 0.71
C PHE A 66 -21.05 -3.19 1.23
N SER A 67 -20.24 -2.26 1.70
CA SER A 67 -20.68 -0.89 2.01
C SER A 67 -19.57 0.11 1.72
N GLU A 68 -19.97 1.36 1.48
CA GLU A 68 -19.05 2.49 1.37
C GLU A 68 -19.58 3.73 2.08
N GLN A 69 -18.68 4.56 2.58
CA GLN A 69 -19.02 5.82 3.24
C GLN A 69 -18.03 6.92 2.84
N SER A 70 -18.55 8.04 2.33
CA SER A 70 -17.74 9.25 2.15
C SER A 70 -17.16 9.71 3.49
N ILE A 71 -15.86 9.98 3.48
CA ILE A 71 -15.11 10.54 4.61
C ILE A 71 -14.80 12.03 4.42
N VAL A 72 -15.25 12.66 3.34
CA VAL A 72 -15.06 14.11 3.11
C VAL A 72 -15.67 14.93 4.28
N PRO A 73 -14.89 15.84 4.90
CA PRO A 73 -15.43 16.78 5.89
C PRO A 73 -16.42 17.76 5.26
N ARG A 74 -17.44 18.18 6.01
CA ARG A 74 -18.46 19.13 5.49
C ARG A 74 -17.95 20.57 5.46
N ASP A 75 -16.92 20.85 6.23
CA ASP A 75 -16.28 22.14 6.50
C ASP A 75 -14.96 22.29 5.71
N VAL A 76 -14.77 21.53 4.63
CA VAL A 76 -13.66 21.73 3.70
C VAL A 76 -13.71 23.15 3.15
N GLY A 77 -12.63 23.91 3.34
CA GLY A 77 -12.53 25.32 2.95
C GLY A 77 -12.75 26.29 4.12
N GLU A 78 -13.46 25.87 5.16
CA GLU A 78 -13.64 26.65 6.40
C GLU A 78 -12.55 26.31 7.42
N LYS A 79 -12.38 25.01 7.72
CA LYS A 79 -11.34 24.51 8.63
C LYS A 79 -10.03 24.25 7.89
N ALA A 80 -8.91 24.52 8.58
CA ALA A 80 -7.57 24.35 8.03
C ALA A 80 -7.11 22.88 8.07
N TYR A 81 -7.50 22.09 7.08
CA TYR A 81 -6.93 20.78 6.80
C TYR A 81 -5.66 20.88 5.94
N TYR A 82 -4.79 19.87 6.00
CA TYR A 82 -3.54 19.81 5.23
C TYR A 82 -3.44 18.52 4.42
N ILE A 83 -2.84 18.60 3.23
CA ILE A 83 -2.66 17.46 2.32
C ILE A 83 -1.54 16.55 2.81
N GLY A 84 -1.77 15.23 2.84
CA GLY A 84 -0.78 14.19 3.11
C GLY A 84 0.03 13.77 1.87
N GLY A 85 1.17 13.11 2.09
CA GLY A 85 1.98 12.47 1.04
C GLY A 85 3.09 13.32 0.42
N ASN A 86 2.94 14.65 0.33
CA ASN A 86 3.95 15.51 -0.29
C ASN A 86 4.49 16.58 0.68
N LEU A 87 5.80 16.53 0.96
CA LEU A 87 6.48 17.52 1.79
C LEU A 87 6.37 18.92 1.18
N SER A 88 5.93 19.89 1.99
CA SER A 88 5.78 21.29 1.58
C SER A 88 6.01 22.23 2.76
N LEU A 89 6.72 23.34 2.50
CA LEU A 89 6.93 24.39 3.48
C LEU A 89 6.45 25.73 2.91
N PRO A 90 5.41 26.36 3.49
CA PRO A 90 4.56 25.84 4.57
C PRO A 90 3.72 24.62 4.13
N PRO A 91 3.19 23.82 5.08
CA PRO A 91 2.24 22.75 4.79
C PRO A 91 1.09 23.20 3.87
N ARG A 92 0.78 22.38 2.86
CA ARG A 92 -0.28 22.69 1.90
C ARG A 92 -1.66 22.50 2.51
N ARG A 93 -2.39 23.61 2.64
CA ARG A 93 -3.79 23.61 3.04
C ARG A 93 -4.68 23.03 1.94
N VAL A 94 -5.65 22.21 2.34
CA VAL A 94 -6.77 21.79 1.50
C VAL A 94 -7.63 23.01 1.16
N ARG A 95 -8.03 23.12 -0.11
CA ARG A 95 -8.82 24.24 -0.65
C ARG A 95 -10.16 23.84 -1.26
N GLY A 96 -10.41 22.55 -1.44
CA GLY A 96 -11.64 22.04 -2.01
C GLY A 96 -11.56 20.54 -2.25
N VAL A 97 -12.53 20.03 -2.98
CA VAL A 97 -12.71 18.61 -3.30
C VAL A 97 -12.83 18.50 -4.82
N LEU A 98 -12.02 17.65 -5.45
CA LEU A 98 -12.16 17.28 -6.87
C LEU A 98 -13.12 16.10 -6.99
N ASP A 99 -12.87 15.06 -6.20
CA ASP A 99 -13.65 13.84 -6.15
C ASP A 99 -13.70 13.29 -4.72
N ASP A 100 -14.64 12.37 -4.50
CA ASP A 100 -14.92 11.84 -3.17
C ASP A 100 -13.76 10.99 -2.65
N ILE A 101 -13.51 11.08 -1.35
CA ILE A 101 -12.64 10.15 -0.62
C ILE A 101 -13.53 9.35 0.32
N LYS A 102 -13.39 8.02 0.30
CA LYS A 102 -14.30 7.10 1.00
C LYS A 102 -13.54 6.11 1.88
N VAL A 103 -14.29 5.45 2.75
CA VAL A 103 -13.97 4.10 3.22
C VAL A 103 -14.89 3.12 2.51
N ARG A 104 -14.33 2.01 2.01
CA ARG A 104 -15.05 0.88 1.41
C ARG A 104 -14.82 -0.34 2.28
N VAL A 105 -15.86 -1.13 2.51
CA VAL A 105 -15.79 -2.30 3.36
C VAL A 105 -16.41 -3.48 2.64
N ILE A 106 -15.68 -4.60 2.64
CA ILE A 106 -16.27 -5.92 2.41
C ILE A 106 -16.25 -6.72 3.70
N ALA A 107 -17.32 -7.46 3.94
CA ALA A 107 -17.38 -8.54 4.92
C ALA A 107 -17.42 -9.86 4.13
N LEU A 108 -16.49 -10.77 4.41
CA LEU A 108 -16.35 -12.04 3.69
C LEU A 108 -16.40 -13.21 4.66
N SER A 109 -17.27 -14.18 4.39
CA SER A 109 -17.32 -15.44 5.12
C SER A 109 -17.33 -16.61 4.15
N ASP A 110 -16.71 -17.72 4.54
CA ASP A 110 -16.67 -18.99 3.82
C ASP A 110 -17.80 -19.95 4.22
N GLY A 111 -18.82 -19.47 4.92
CA GLY A 111 -20.03 -20.24 5.17
C GLY A 111 -21.07 -19.56 6.06
N GLU A 112 -22.29 -20.11 6.05
CA GLU A 112 -23.40 -19.60 6.87
C GLU A 112 -23.06 -19.72 8.35
N GLY A 113 -23.24 -18.63 9.11
CA GLY A 113 -22.94 -18.61 10.54
C GLY A 113 -21.44 -18.74 10.90
N LYS A 114 -20.53 -18.89 9.91
CA LYS A 114 -19.09 -18.73 10.14
C LYS A 114 -18.73 -17.26 10.29
N ALA A 115 -17.65 -17.00 11.02
CA ALA A 115 -17.24 -15.63 11.31
C ALA A 115 -16.92 -14.85 10.02
N ALA A 116 -17.23 -13.56 9.96
CA ALA A 116 -16.85 -12.72 8.83
C ALA A 116 -15.45 -12.14 9.02
N GLU A 117 -14.62 -12.20 7.98
CA GLU A 117 -13.39 -11.43 7.85
C GLU A 117 -13.70 -10.08 7.21
N ILE A 118 -13.26 -8.98 7.82
CA ILE A 118 -13.58 -7.63 7.37
C ILE A 118 -12.36 -7.01 6.69
N PHE A 119 -12.56 -6.41 5.51
CA PHE A 119 -11.54 -5.65 4.82
C PHE A 119 -12.04 -4.22 4.58
N CYS A 120 -11.43 -3.26 5.28
CA CYS A 120 -11.73 -1.84 5.15
C CYS A 120 -10.64 -1.14 4.34
N VAL A 121 -10.95 -0.54 3.21
CA VAL A 121 -10.00 0.28 2.43
C VAL A 121 -10.38 1.75 2.57
N VAL A 122 -9.44 2.57 3.04
CA VAL A 122 -9.63 4.01 3.26
C VAL A 122 -8.85 4.82 2.23
N ASP A 123 -9.51 5.79 1.58
CA ASP A 123 -8.87 6.75 0.68
C ASP A 123 -8.06 7.80 1.45
N CYS A 124 -6.88 7.39 1.89
CA CYS A 124 -5.94 8.22 2.63
C CYS A 124 -4.49 7.83 2.32
N ILE A 125 -3.55 8.66 2.78
CA ILE A 125 -2.12 8.40 2.61
C ILE A 125 -1.64 7.16 3.39
N GLY A 126 -2.29 6.84 4.52
CA GLY A 126 -1.88 5.78 5.43
C GLY A 126 -2.60 5.90 6.77
N LEU A 127 -2.77 4.79 7.49
CA LEU A 127 -3.27 4.79 8.86
C LEU A 127 -2.27 4.07 9.75
N THR A 128 -1.88 4.72 10.85
CA THR A 128 -0.99 4.10 11.83
C THR A 128 -1.68 2.95 12.54
N ASN A 129 -0.90 1.98 13.02
CA ASN A 129 -1.42 0.88 13.81
C ASN A 129 -2.18 1.36 15.06
N THR A 130 -1.82 2.51 15.63
CA THR A 130 -2.59 3.19 16.71
C THR A 130 -4.04 3.46 16.30
N THR A 131 -4.24 4.00 15.10
CA THR A 131 -5.59 4.30 14.57
C THR A 131 -6.34 3.01 14.25
N VAL A 132 -5.66 2.02 13.67
CA VAL A 132 -6.23 0.71 13.37
C VAL A 132 -6.69 -0.02 14.65
N ARG A 133 -5.85 -0.05 15.69
CA ARG A 133 -6.23 -0.58 17.02
C ARG A 133 -7.42 0.15 17.61
N ARG A 134 -7.52 1.47 17.42
CA ARG A 134 -8.68 2.23 17.88
C ARG A 134 -9.96 1.83 17.13
N ILE A 135 -9.90 1.65 15.81
CA ILE A 135 -11.04 1.12 15.02
C ILE A 135 -11.49 -0.23 15.58
N ARG A 136 -10.55 -1.16 15.76
CA ARG A 136 -10.84 -2.50 16.31
C ARG A 136 -11.44 -2.44 17.71
N ARG A 137 -10.87 -1.65 18.63
CA ARG A 137 -11.42 -1.47 19.99
C ARG A 137 -12.84 -0.90 19.98
N GLU A 138 -13.12 0.06 19.10
CA GLU A 138 -14.45 0.64 18.99
C GLU A 138 -15.48 -0.28 18.29
N LEU A 139 -15.01 -1.36 17.66
CA LEU A 139 -15.83 -2.42 17.06
C LEU A 139 -15.87 -3.69 17.91
N ASP A 140 -15.08 -3.82 18.98
CA ASP A 140 -14.94 -5.05 19.77
C ASP A 140 -16.29 -5.62 20.24
N SER A 141 -17.19 -4.77 20.75
CA SER A 141 -18.52 -5.22 21.15
C SER A 141 -19.37 -5.70 19.96
N PHE A 142 -19.32 -5.00 18.84
CA PHE A 142 -20.01 -5.40 17.60
C PHE A 142 -19.44 -6.71 17.04
N SER A 143 -18.12 -6.87 17.06
CA SER A 143 -17.47 -8.07 16.54
C SER A 143 -17.87 -9.33 17.30
N ARG A 144 -18.08 -9.22 18.61
CA ARG A 144 -18.56 -10.33 19.45
C ARG A 144 -20.03 -10.66 19.22
N THR A 145 -20.88 -9.66 18.94
CA THR A 145 -22.31 -9.87 18.73
C THR A 145 -22.64 -10.38 17.33
N ASP A 146 -21.91 -9.93 16.32
CA ASP A 146 -22.21 -10.16 14.90
C ASP A 146 -21.21 -11.13 14.24
N ASN A 147 -20.50 -11.92 15.05
CA ASN A 147 -19.57 -12.98 14.63
C ASN A 147 -18.53 -12.48 13.61
N VAL A 148 -17.79 -11.42 13.95
CA VAL A 148 -16.66 -10.94 13.14
C VAL A 148 -15.36 -11.53 13.68
N GLY A 149 -14.61 -12.19 12.80
CA GLY A 149 -13.34 -12.84 13.13
C GLY A 149 -12.18 -11.86 13.28
N TYR A 150 -11.84 -11.17 12.19
CA TYR A 150 -10.77 -10.18 12.18
C TYR A 150 -11.11 -8.97 11.29
N ILE A 151 -10.51 -7.83 11.62
CA ILE A 151 -10.73 -6.57 10.89
C ILE A 151 -9.40 -6.09 10.34
N ASN A 152 -9.26 -6.18 9.02
CA ASN A 152 -8.15 -5.60 8.27
C ASN A 152 -8.50 -4.19 7.80
N VAL A 153 -7.55 -3.27 7.93
CA VAL A 153 -7.70 -1.87 7.53
C VAL A 153 -6.54 -1.50 6.61
N PHE A 154 -6.86 -1.06 5.41
CA PHE A 154 -5.92 -0.71 4.35
C PHE A 154 -6.05 0.75 3.97
N SER A 155 -5.01 1.30 3.37
CA SER A 155 -5.06 2.63 2.74
C SER A 155 -4.82 2.51 1.25
N THR A 156 -5.55 3.25 0.42
CA THR A 156 -5.23 3.33 -1.03
C THR A 156 -3.91 4.02 -1.29
N HIS A 157 -3.38 4.75 -0.30
CA HIS A 157 -2.18 5.56 -0.34
C HIS A 157 -2.37 6.86 -1.15
N ALA A 158 -3.56 7.47 -1.10
CA ALA A 158 -3.84 8.70 -1.85
C ALA A 158 -3.06 9.93 -1.34
N HIS A 159 -2.18 10.51 -2.18
CA HIS A 159 -1.41 11.73 -1.88
C HIS A 159 -2.21 13.03 -2.05
N SER A 160 -3.52 12.90 -2.27
CA SER A 160 -4.47 14.02 -2.37
C SER A 160 -5.52 13.94 -1.27
N SER A 161 -5.20 13.31 -0.15
CA SER A 161 -6.07 13.17 1.02
C SER A 161 -5.62 14.09 2.17
N ILE A 162 -6.46 14.25 3.18
CA ILE A 162 -6.07 14.95 4.42
C ILE A 162 -5.01 14.11 5.14
N ASP A 163 -3.99 14.77 5.69
CA ASP A 163 -2.90 14.12 6.43
C ASP A 163 -3.41 13.34 7.66
N THR A 164 -3.45 12.01 7.52
CA THR A 164 -3.85 11.04 8.55
C THR A 164 -2.68 10.49 9.37
N MET A 165 -1.44 10.80 8.99
CA MET A 165 -0.24 10.37 9.70
C MET A 165 0.25 11.48 10.64
N GLY A 166 0.18 12.74 10.20
CA GLY A 166 0.68 13.89 10.94
C GLY A 166 2.11 14.28 10.58
N ILE A 167 2.65 13.75 9.49
CA ILE A 167 4.00 14.07 9.01
C ILE A 167 3.98 15.36 8.18
N TRP A 168 2.94 15.59 7.39
CA TRP A 168 2.88 16.65 6.39
C TRP A 168 2.17 17.93 6.88
N SER A 169 1.47 17.84 8.01
CA SER A 169 0.75 18.94 8.67
C SER A 169 1.57 19.70 9.72
N VAL A 170 2.83 19.33 9.94
CA VAL A 170 3.70 19.96 10.94
C VAL A 170 3.99 21.42 10.56
N THR A 171 3.51 22.36 11.37
CA THR A 171 3.85 23.79 11.25
C THR A 171 5.00 24.14 12.18
N GLY A 172 5.76 25.21 11.85
CA GLY A 172 6.83 25.70 12.73
C GLY A 172 6.35 26.00 14.16
N LYS A 173 5.16 26.57 14.31
CA LYS A 173 4.52 26.80 15.62
C LYS A 173 4.31 25.48 16.39
N LYS A 174 3.81 24.43 15.72
CA LYS A 174 3.56 23.12 16.33
C LYS A 174 4.87 22.42 16.70
N PHE A 175 5.89 22.53 15.85
CA PHE A 175 7.25 22.07 16.12
C PHE A 175 7.81 22.65 17.42
N PHE A 176 7.84 23.98 17.55
CA PHE A 176 8.34 24.63 18.78
C PHE A 176 7.46 24.35 20.00
N LYS A 177 6.13 24.23 19.83
CA LYS A 177 5.21 23.86 20.91
C LYS A 177 5.55 22.47 21.47
N ASN A 178 5.74 21.47 20.62
CA ASN A 178 6.04 20.11 21.07
C ASN A 178 7.44 20.01 21.70
N ILE A 179 8.43 20.75 21.20
CA ILE A 179 9.74 20.88 21.88
C ILE A 179 9.57 21.48 23.28
N SER A 180 8.83 22.58 23.40
CA SER A 180 8.57 23.22 24.70
C SER A 180 7.88 22.27 25.67
N LYS A 181 6.91 21.46 25.19
CA LYS A 181 6.26 20.43 25.99
C LYS A 181 7.26 19.39 26.50
N LEU A 182 8.09 18.83 25.62
CA LEU A 182 9.12 17.86 26.02
C LEU A 182 10.06 18.42 27.10
N ILE A 183 10.54 19.65 26.93
CA ILE A 183 11.40 20.34 27.91
C ILE A 183 10.70 20.48 29.26
N SER A 184 9.39 20.79 29.25
CA SER A 184 8.56 20.86 30.46
C SER A 184 8.07 19.50 30.99
N ARG A 185 8.56 18.37 30.45
CA ARG A 185 8.12 17.00 30.77
C ARG A 185 6.62 16.75 30.50
N GLY A 186 6.04 17.48 29.55
CA GLY A 186 4.67 17.30 29.07
C GLY A 186 4.62 16.40 27.83
N GLN A 187 3.46 15.78 27.60
CA GLN A 187 3.23 14.93 26.43
C GLN A 187 3.04 15.79 25.15
N PRO A 188 3.82 15.54 24.08
CA PRO A 188 3.63 16.18 22.78
C PRO A 188 2.24 15.93 22.18
N GLU A 189 1.77 16.85 21.35
CA GLU A 189 0.47 16.72 20.69
C GLU A 189 0.61 16.12 19.28
N PRO A 190 -0.27 15.16 18.91
CA PRO A 190 -0.37 14.64 17.56
C PRO A 190 -0.51 15.72 16.51
N SER A 191 0.12 15.54 15.35
CA SER A 191 0.04 16.48 14.22
C SER A 191 -1.24 16.38 13.40
N VAL A 192 -1.86 15.19 13.38
CA VAL A 192 -3.13 14.91 12.70
C VAL A 192 -4.28 15.78 13.20
N ASP A 193 -5.31 15.90 12.36
CA ASP A 193 -6.59 16.48 12.77
C ASP A 193 -7.45 15.42 13.47
N GLY A 194 -7.64 15.57 14.78
CA GLY A 194 -8.36 14.58 15.61
C GLY A 194 -9.81 14.35 15.16
N GLU A 195 -10.53 15.41 14.80
CA GLU A 195 -11.93 15.30 14.33
C GLU A 195 -12.02 14.57 12.99
N PHE A 196 -11.02 14.72 12.13
CA PHE A 196 -10.94 13.94 10.89
C PHE A 196 -10.66 12.46 11.15
N ILE A 197 -9.75 12.13 12.09
CA ILE A 197 -9.53 10.74 12.52
C ILE A 197 -10.81 10.13 13.12
N ASP A 198 -11.50 10.87 14.00
CA ASP A 198 -12.79 10.45 14.58
C ASP A 198 -13.85 10.22 13.51
N ARG A 199 -13.85 11.06 12.45
CA ARG A 199 -14.73 10.90 11.31
C ARG A 199 -14.43 9.61 10.55
N ILE A 200 -13.16 9.31 10.25
CA ILE A 200 -12.77 8.05 9.60
C ILE A 200 -13.28 6.88 10.44
N ILE A 201 -12.97 6.84 11.75
CA ILE A 201 -13.39 5.75 12.64
C ILE A 201 -14.91 5.57 12.63
N ARG A 202 -15.68 6.65 12.80
CA ARG A 202 -17.15 6.60 12.78
C ARG A 202 -17.69 6.09 11.44
N LYS A 203 -17.10 6.52 10.32
CA LYS A 203 -17.53 6.11 8.98
C LYS A 203 -17.16 4.66 8.70
N THR A 204 -15.98 4.21 9.11
CA THR A 204 -15.56 2.81 9.04
C THR A 204 -16.52 1.94 9.85
N LYS A 205 -16.81 2.29 11.11
CA LYS A 205 -17.75 1.53 11.95
C LYS A 205 -19.12 1.35 11.29
N LYS A 206 -19.65 2.44 10.72
CA LYS A 206 -20.92 2.40 10.01
C LYS A 206 -20.85 1.49 8.78
N ALA A 207 -19.80 1.61 7.97
CA ALA A 207 -19.61 0.78 6.78
C ALA A 207 -19.44 -0.71 7.15
N VAL A 208 -18.74 -1.03 8.24
CA VAL A 208 -18.61 -2.39 8.76
C VAL A 208 -19.96 -2.97 9.14
N ALA A 209 -20.76 -2.24 9.93
CA ALA A 209 -22.08 -2.70 10.33
C ALA A 209 -23.01 -2.93 9.12
N GLU A 210 -22.98 -2.03 8.13
CA GLU A 210 -23.76 -2.17 6.90
C GLU A 210 -23.29 -3.35 6.03
N ALA A 211 -21.97 -3.54 5.88
CA ALA A 211 -21.41 -4.65 5.10
C ALA A 211 -21.67 -6.02 5.75
N VAL A 212 -21.62 -6.12 7.07
CA VAL A 212 -21.98 -7.37 7.77
C VAL A 212 -23.48 -7.63 7.68
N GLY A 213 -24.30 -6.59 7.87
CA GLY A 213 -25.76 -6.71 7.84
C GLY A 213 -26.37 -6.99 6.47
N ASN A 214 -25.60 -6.82 5.38
CA ASN A 214 -26.05 -7.06 4.01
C ASN A 214 -25.28 -8.18 3.28
N MET A 215 -24.62 -9.07 4.02
CA MET A 215 -23.97 -10.24 3.42
C MET A 215 -24.99 -11.12 2.70
N GLU A 216 -24.66 -11.51 1.47
CA GLU A 216 -25.47 -12.43 0.67
C GLU A 216 -24.62 -13.62 0.18
N PRO A 217 -25.22 -14.80 -0.01
CA PRO A 217 -24.53 -15.95 -0.59
C PRO A 217 -24.18 -15.73 -2.07
N GLY A 218 -23.07 -16.31 -2.51
CA GLY A 218 -22.60 -16.23 -3.89
C GLY A 218 -21.36 -17.05 -4.19
N ARG A 219 -20.71 -16.70 -5.29
CA ARG A 219 -19.49 -17.36 -5.79
C ARG A 219 -18.36 -16.36 -5.89
N LEU A 220 -17.16 -16.79 -5.53
CA LEU A 220 -15.95 -15.98 -5.61
C LEU A 220 -15.06 -16.51 -6.74
N TYR A 221 -14.58 -15.60 -7.57
CA TYR A 221 -13.70 -15.90 -8.69
C TYR A 221 -12.37 -15.15 -8.54
N ALA A 222 -11.29 -15.75 -9.03
CA ALA A 222 -9.98 -15.11 -9.11
C ALA A 222 -9.46 -15.10 -10.55
N ALA A 223 -8.85 -14.00 -10.95
CA ALA A 223 -8.07 -13.86 -12.17
C ALA A 223 -6.79 -13.08 -11.89
N GLN A 224 -5.75 -13.34 -12.67
CA GLN A 224 -4.46 -12.68 -12.57
C GLN A 224 -3.93 -12.42 -13.98
N ILE A 225 -3.21 -11.32 -14.16
CA ILE A 225 -2.27 -11.12 -15.27
C ILE A 225 -0.92 -10.71 -14.70
N GLY A 226 0.15 -11.01 -15.43
CA GLY A 226 1.52 -10.68 -15.06
C GLY A 226 2.06 -11.45 -13.86
N THR A 227 3.28 -11.08 -13.46
CA THR A 227 4.08 -11.68 -12.39
C THR A 227 4.63 -10.58 -11.47
N ASN A 228 5.11 -10.94 -10.28
CA ASN A 228 5.66 -9.98 -9.32
C ASN A 228 6.97 -9.28 -9.74
N SER A 229 7.56 -9.63 -10.89
CA SER A 229 8.84 -9.08 -11.32
C SER A 229 8.90 -8.73 -12.80
N ILE A 230 9.17 -7.46 -13.09
CA ILE A 230 9.50 -7.02 -14.44
C ILE A 230 10.85 -7.56 -14.89
N GLU A 231 11.85 -7.68 -14.01
CA GLU A 231 13.15 -8.25 -14.37
C GLU A 231 13.02 -9.72 -14.81
N LYS A 232 12.18 -10.53 -14.14
CA LYS A 232 11.90 -11.91 -14.58
C LYS A 232 11.23 -11.92 -15.96
N LEU A 233 10.31 -10.97 -16.21
CA LEU A 233 9.64 -10.84 -17.50
C LEU A 233 10.63 -10.42 -18.62
N GLU A 234 11.53 -9.48 -18.34
CA GLU A 234 12.59 -9.03 -19.26
C GLU A 234 13.58 -10.16 -19.61
N LYS A 235 14.02 -10.92 -18.62
CA LYS A 235 14.92 -12.07 -18.86
C LYS A 235 14.24 -13.15 -19.70
N TYR A 236 12.94 -13.37 -19.50
CA TYR A 236 12.18 -14.34 -20.27
C TYR A 236 12.00 -13.88 -21.72
N SER A 237 11.70 -12.59 -21.96
CA SER A 237 11.52 -12.06 -23.32
C SER A 237 12.81 -12.01 -24.15
N ASP A 238 13.97 -11.85 -23.50
CA ASP A 238 15.28 -11.80 -24.16
C ASP A 238 15.81 -13.20 -24.51
N SER A 239 15.12 -14.27 -24.07
CA SER A 239 15.38 -15.63 -24.52
C SER A 239 14.81 -15.84 -25.94
N GLU A 240 15.42 -16.71 -26.75
CA GLU A 240 14.97 -17.00 -28.12
C GLU A 240 13.55 -17.64 -28.21
N GLU A 241 12.84 -17.81 -27.09
CA GLU A 241 11.57 -18.52 -27.00
C GLU A 241 10.34 -17.65 -27.34
N LYS A 242 10.26 -16.38 -26.87
CA LYS A 242 9.07 -15.53 -27.10
C LYS A 242 9.33 -14.01 -26.89
N PRO A 243 9.40 -13.20 -27.97
CA PRO A 243 9.51 -11.74 -27.88
C PRO A 243 8.33 -11.07 -27.18
N TYR A 244 8.56 -9.86 -26.65
CA TYR A 244 7.53 -9.05 -25.98
C TYR A 244 6.27 -8.82 -26.81
N ASP A 245 6.43 -8.59 -28.11
CA ASP A 245 5.32 -8.25 -29.00
C ASP A 245 4.37 -9.45 -29.20
N ASP A 246 4.84 -10.66 -28.90
CA ASP A 246 4.09 -11.92 -29.03
C ASP A 246 3.43 -12.38 -27.72
N MET A 247 3.72 -11.72 -26.59
CA MET A 247 3.12 -12.08 -25.29
C MET A 247 1.62 -11.79 -25.24
N SER A 248 0.88 -12.72 -24.64
CA SER A 248 -0.53 -12.54 -24.25
C SER A 248 -0.67 -11.55 -23.10
N LEU A 249 -1.90 -11.13 -22.78
CA LEU A 249 -2.11 -10.23 -21.63
C LEU A 249 -1.75 -10.93 -20.30
N ASP A 250 -2.04 -12.23 -20.19
CA ASP A 250 -1.74 -13.05 -19.01
C ASP A 250 -0.24 -13.03 -18.65
N GLU A 251 0.64 -13.10 -19.65
CA GLU A 251 2.09 -13.05 -19.45
C GLU A 251 2.58 -11.61 -19.24
N TYR A 252 2.10 -10.68 -20.06
CA TYR A 252 2.61 -9.31 -20.13
C TYR A 252 2.19 -8.44 -18.94
N GLY A 253 1.02 -8.72 -18.36
CA GLY A 253 0.47 -7.96 -17.25
C GLY A 253 0.15 -6.52 -17.62
N MET A 254 0.25 -5.62 -16.63
CA MET A 254 -0.03 -4.19 -16.77
C MET A 254 1.23 -3.32 -16.94
N ARG A 255 2.28 -3.87 -17.55
CA ARG A 255 3.59 -3.22 -17.74
C ARG A 255 3.50 -1.78 -18.26
N ASP A 256 2.64 -1.53 -19.25
CA ASP A 256 2.53 -0.22 -19.91
C ASP A 256 1.78 0.84 -19.08
N PHE A 257 1.20 0.44 -17.94
CA PHE A 257 0.57 1.36 -17.00
C PHE A 257 1.53 1.82 -15.91
N LEU A 258 2.64 1.13 -15.67
CA LEU A 258 3.46 1.31 -14.48
C LEU A 258 4.90 1.69 -14.80
N PHE A 259 5.55 2.38 -13.87
CA PHE A 259 7.00 2.60 -13.90
C PHE A 259 7.57 2.72 -12.48
N ALA A 260 8.82 2.30 -12.33
CA ALA A 260 9.61 2.52 -11.13
C ALA A 260 10.41 3.83 -11.25
N LYS A 261 10.32 4.70 -10.23
CA LYS A 261 11.18 5.89 -10.08
C LYS A 261 12.51 5.59 -9.43
N ARG A 262 12.56 4.52 -8.62
CA ARG A 262 13.73 4.08 -7.86
C ARG A 262 14.54 3.08 -8.70
N PRO A 263 15.86 3.26 -8.84
CA PRO A 263 16.77 2.17 -9.22
C PRO A 263 16.98 1.15 -8.08
N PRO A 264 17.18 -0.14 -8.39
CA PRO A 264 16.93 -0.78 -9.69
C PRO A 264 15.45 -0.62 -10.06
N ARG A 265 15.13 -0.37 -11.34
CA ARG A 265 13.77 -0.03 -11.80
C ARG A 265 12.84 -1.25 -11.85
N GLU A 266 12.87 -2.02 -10.78
CA GLU A 266 12.07 -3.21 -10.55
C GLU A 266 10.65 -2.83 -10.10
N TYR A 267 9.66 -3.53 -10.63
CA TYR A 267 8.26 -3.41 -10.24
C TYR A 267 7.49 -4.68 -10.61
N SER A 268 6.30 -4.82 -10.03
CA SER A 268 5.37 -5.91 -10.31
C SER A 268 4.38 -5.46 -11.41
N PRO A 269 4.45 -5.99 -12.65
CA PRO A 269 3.40 -5.82 -13.66
C PRO A 269 2.13 -6.64 -13.34
N ARG A 270 2.06 -7.28 -12.17
CA ARG A 270 0.93 -8.10 -11.77
C ARG A 270 -0.32 -7.27 -11.47
N LEU A 271 -1.46 -7.74 -11.95
CA LEU A 271 -2.79 -7.30 -11.55
C LEU A 271 -3.61 -8.51 -11.12
N ASN A 272 -4.12 -8.48 -9.89
CA ASN A 272 -5.06 -9.46 -9.37
C ASN A 272 -6.49 -8.90 -9.42
N ARG A 273 -7.45 -9.76 -9.77
CA ARG A 273 -8.88 -9.50 -9.62
C ARG A 273 -9.53 -10.62 -8.81
N LEU A 274 -10.25 -10.26 -7.74
CA LEU A 274 -11.27 -11.14 -7.16
C LEU A 274 -12.64 -10.59 -7.54
N ARG A 275 -13.59 -11.46 -7.89
CA ARG A 275 -14.93 -11.08 -8.30
C ARG A 275 -15.94 -11.94 -7.57
N PHE A 276 -16.76 -11.32 -6.73
CA PHE A 276 -17.87 -11.98 -6.06
C PHE A 276 -19.14 -11.78 -6.86
N VAL A 277 -19.86 -12.87 -7.13
CA VAL A 277 -21.14 -12.86 -7.84
C VAL A 277 -22.22 -13.38 -6.88
N PRO A 278 -23.15 -12.52 -6.43
CA PRO A 278 -24.24 -12.95 -5.57
C PRO A 278 -25.17 -13.91 -6.30
N ASP A 279 -25.77 -14.84 -5.57
CA ASP A 279 -26.80 -15.74 -6.10
C ASP A 279 -28.08 -14.99 -6.47
N ASN A 280 -28.36 -13.90 -5.73
CA ASN A 280 -29.40 -12.94 -6.06
C ASN A 280 -28.99 -12.08 -7.28
N LYS A 281 -29.61 -12.34 -8.43
CA LYS A 281 -29.34 -11.61 -9.69
C LYS A 281 -29.71 -10.13 -9.66
N ALA A 282 -30.52 -9.68 -8.70
CA ALA A 282 -30.82 -8.26 -8.51
C ALA A 282 -29.71 -7.51 -7.76
N SER A 283 -28.84 -8.25 -7.05
CA SER A 283 -27.72 -7.69 -6.31
C SER A 283 -26.51 -7.45 -7.21
N ARG A 284 -25.72 -6.44 -6.86
CA ARG A 284 -24.52 -6.06 -7.62
C ARG A 284 -23.37 -7.02 -7.30
N PRO A 285 -22.67 -7.56 -8.31
CA PRO A 285 -21.38 -8.20 -8.11
C PRO A 285 -20.38 -7.23 -7.45
N THR A 286 -19.34 -7.77 -6.82
CA THR A 286 -18.28 -6.96 -6.20
C THR A 286 -16.92 -7.33 -6.77
N VAL A 287 -16.19 -6.34 -7.28
CA VAL A 287 -14.86 -6.47 -7.85
C VAL A 287 -13.82 -5.91 -6.89
N LEU A 288 -12.82 -6.72 -6.62
CA LEU A 288 -11.62 -6.34 -5.90
C LEU A 288 -10.44 -6.33 -6.87
N ALA A 289 -9.75 -5.21 -6.98
CA ALA A 289 -8.51 -5.09 -7.77
C ALA A 289 -7.31 -4.89 -6.87
N ASN A 290 -6.19 -5.55 -7.18
CA ASN A 290 -4.94 -5.40 -6.45
C ASN A 290 -3.72 -5.32 -7.38
N PHE A 291 -3.01 -4.19 -7.30
CA PHE A 291 -1.73 -3.93 -7.96
C PHE A 291 -1.00 -2.77 -7.29
N GLY A 292 0.31 -2.65 -7.54
CA GLY A 292 1.17 -1.64 -6.90
C GLY A 292 1.26 -0.36 -7.72
N ALA A 293 0.68 0.74 -7.23
CA ALA A 293 0.83 2.05 -7.85
C ALA A 293 0.46 3.17 -6.87
N HIS A 294 1.31 4.20 -6.76
CA HIS A 294 1.01 5.41 -6.00
C HIS A 294 -0.17 6.20 -6.63
N PRO A 295 -1.28 6.47 -5.92
CA PRO A 295 -2.28 7.46 -6.31
C PRO A 295 -1.79 8.87 -5.93
N TYR A 296 -1.14 9.54 -6.89
CA TYR A 296 -0.29 10.71 -6.60
C TYR A 296 -0.53 11.96 -7.43
N ALA A 297 -1.07 11.82 -8.64
CA ALA A 297 -1.00 12.86 -9.66
C ALA A 297 -1.81 14.10 -9.27
N ASN A 298 -3.01 13.93 -8.72
CA ASN A 298 -3.83 15.06 -8.24
C ASN A 298 -3.16 15.78 -7.07
N GLY A 299 -2.35 15.07 -6.29
CA GLY A 299 -1.67 15.55 -5.09
C GLY A 299 -0.39 16.31 -5.41
N LEU A 300 0.16 16.21 -6.62
CA LEU A 300 1.40 16.85 -7.00
C LEU A 300 1.23 18.35 -7.28
N LYS A 301 2.16 19.15 -6.75
CA LYS A 301 2.25 20.59 -7.05
C LYS A 301 3.15 20.81 -8.27
N ILE A 302 2.56 21.30 -9.36
CA ILE A 302 3.25 21.76 -10.57
C ILE A 302 2.75 23.16 -10.95
N LYS A 303 3.14 23.68 -12.12
CA LYS A 303 2.71 25.01 -12.57
C LYS A 303 1.18 25.08 -12.76
N SER A 304 0.60 24.04 -13.36
CA SER A 304 -0.84 23.95 -13.68
C SER A 304 -1.70 23.30 -12.59
N ASN A 305 -1.11 22.62 -11.60
CA ASN A 305 -1.81 21.98 -10.49
C ASN A 305 -1.21 22.43 -9.13
N LYS A 306 -2.04 22.92 -8.21
CA LYS A 306 -1.58 23.30 -6.86
C LYS A 306 -1.47 22.09 -5.91
N GLY A 307 -2.10 20.97 -6.24
CA GLY A 307 -2.17 19.74 -5.46
C GLY A 307 -2.77 19.96 -4.06
N ASN A 308 -3.81 20.78 -4.00
CA ASN A 308 -4.45 21.22 -2.75
C ASN A 308 -5.94 20.91 -2.72
N MET A 309 -6.39 20.00 -3.56
CA MET A 309 -7.78 19.55 -3.63
C MET A 309 -7.86 18.09 -3.21
N LEU A 310 -8.93 17.73 -2.50
CA LEU A 310 -9.16 16.35 -2.09
C LEU A 310 -9.49 15.48 -3.29
N SER A 311 -8.87 14.31 -3.36
CA SER A 311 -9.12 13.31 -4.40
C SER A 311 -8.63 11.93 -3.94
N ALA A 312 -9.33 10.86 -4.32
CA ALA A 312 -8.78 9.50 -4.17
C ALA A 312 -7.84 9.12 -5.32
N ASP A 313 -7.69 9.98 -6.34
CA ASP A 313 -6.86 9.82 -7.54
C ASP A 313 -7.39 8.70 -8.47
N PHE A 314 -6.53 8.00 -9.22
CA PHE A 314 -6.96 6.99 -10.19
C PHE A 314 -7.92 5.91 -9.63
N PRO A 315 -7.84 5.46 -8.34
CA PRO A 315 -8.81 4.54 -7.77
C PRO A 315 -10.26 5.04 -7.82
N PHE A 316 -10.52 6.35 -7.68
CA PHE A 316 -11.86 6.91 -7.82
C PHE A 316 -12.41 6.72 -9.23
N TYR A 317 -11.58 6.97 -10.25
CA TYR A 317 -12.00 6.86 -11.64
C TYR A 317 -12.11 5.40 -12.11
N MET A 318 -11.30 4.50 -11.54
CA MET A 318 -11.51 3.06 -11.68
C MET A 318 -12.86 2.64 -11.13
N GLU A 319 -13.19 3.07 -9.90
CA GLU A 319 -14.49 2.81 -9.28
C GLU A 319 -15.64 3.27 -10.17
N ARG A 320 -15.55 4.47 -10.74
CA ARG A 320 -16.60 4.98 -11.65
C ARG A 320 -16.84 4.06 -12.83
N THR A 321 -15.78 3.60 -13.50
CA THR A 321 -15.89 2.68 -14.64
C THR A 321 -16.46 1.32 -14.23
N VAL A 322 -16.06 0.78 -13.08
CA VAL A 322 -16.61 -0.50 -12.57
C VAL A 322 -18.06 -0.36 -12.12
N ASN A 323 -18.42 0.75 -11.49
CA ASN A 323 -19.80 1.08 -11.14
C ASN A 323 -20.70 1.25 -12.37
N GLU A 324 -20.19 1.82 -13.45
CA GLU A 324 -20.89 1.92 -14.75
C GLU A 324 -21.17 0.53 -15.37
N ALA A 325 -20.35 -0.48 -15.04
CA ALA A 325 -20.62 -1.88 -15.38
C ALA A 325 -21.65 -2.56 -14.45
N GLY A 326 -22.16 -1.84 -13.44
CA GLY A 326 -23.13 -2.37 -12.46
C GLY A 326 -22.48 -3.10 -11.28
N GLU A 327 -21.16 -3.10 -11.14
CA GLU A 327 -20.44 -3.85 -10.12
C GLU A 327 -19.91 -2.90 -9.02
N ASN A 328 -19.92 -3.33 -7.75
CA ASN A 328 -19.23 -2.62 -6.67
C ASN A 328 -17.72 -2.76 -6.86
N PHE A 329 -16.94 -1.82 -6.31
CA PHE A 329 -15.49 -1.83 -6.47
C PHE A 329 -14.75 -1.59 -5.16
N ILE A 330 -13.62 -2.26 -4.99
CA ILE A 330 -12.67 -2.01 -3.90
C ILE A 330 -11.23 -2.24 -4.40
N PHE A 331 -10.32 -1.33 -4.07
CA PHE A 331 -8.93 -1.35 -4.54
C PHE A 331 -7.95 -1.55 -3.39
N PHE A 332 -7.03 -2.51 -3.53
CA PHE A 332 -5.97 -2.77 -2.58
C PHE A 332 -4.63 -2.45 -3.23
N ASN A 333 -3.85 -1.56 -2.63
CA ASN A 333 -2.49 -1.32 -3.11
C ASN A 333 -1.62 -2.56 -2.88
N ALA A 334 -0.52 -2.71 -3.63
CA ALA A 334 0.43 -3.80 -3.48
C ALA A 334 1.82 -3.30 -3.08
N ALA A 335 2.88 -3.95 -3.56
CA ALA A 335 4.26 -3.48 -3.39
C ALA A 335 4.46 -2.15 -4.14
N VAL A 336 4.39 -1.05 -3.39
CA VAL A 336 4.22 0.28 -3.98
C VAL A 336 5.45 1.17 -3.86
N ASN A 337 6.51 0.75 -3.15
CA ASN A 337 7.71 1.57 -2.96
C ASN A 337 8.29 2.01 -4.31
N GLY A 338 8.29 3.31 -4.54
CA GLY A 338 8.86 3.88 -5.76
C GLY A 338 8.06 3.57 -7.04
N ILE A 339 6.88 2.97 -6.94
CA ILE A 339 6.07 2.55 -8.09
C ILE A 339 4.94 3.54 -8.36
N TYR A 340 4.90 4.02 -9.58
CA TYR A 340 3.97 5.06 -10.00
C TYR A 340 3.26 4.66 -11.29
N PRO A 341 2.00 5.09 -11.48
CA PRO A 341 1.35 4.92 -12.76
C PRO A 341 1.90 5.94 -13.77
N ARG A 342 2.06 5.48 -15.02
CA ARG A 342 2.36 6.32 -16.19
C ARG A 342 1.12 7.17 -16.48
N ARG A 343 1.12 8.41 -15.98
CA ARG A 343 -0.05 9.32 -16.07
C ARG A 343 -0.61 9.50 -17.49
N ALA A 344 0.26 9.48 -18.50
CA ALA A 344 -0.13 9.63 -19.90
C ALA A 344 -0.65 8.32 -20.55
N ALA A 345 -0.62 7.18 -19.84
CA ALA A 345 -1.08 5.89 -20.36
C ALA A 345 -2.56 5.92 -20.77
N GLY A 346 -3.37 6.80 -20.17
CA GLY A 346 -4.76 7.06 -20.57
C GLY A 346 -4.93 7.91 -21.84
N GLY A 347 -3.86 8.30 -22.52
CA GLY A 347 -3.89 9.03 -23.80
C GLY A 347 -3.87 10.56 -23.69
N VAL A 348 -3.97 11.12 -22.48
CA VAL A 348 -3.89 12.58 -22.23
C VAL A 348 -2.43 13.02 -22.13
N LYS A 349 -1.93 13.71 -23.17
CA LYS A 349 -0.52 14.11 -23.29
C LYS A 349 -0.21 15.46 -22.67
N GLU A 350 -1.19 16.36 -22.60
CA GLU A 350 -1.05 17.66 -21.96
C GLU A 350 -0.77 17.54 -20.46
N GLU A 351 -0.04 18.49 -19.89
CA GLU A 351 0.28 18.53 -18.45
C GLU A 351 -0.92 19.02 -17.62
N ASN A 352 -1.99 18.22 -17.63
CA ASN A 352 -3.19 18.36 -16.81
C ASN A 352 -3.37 17.08 -15.99
N PHE A 353 -2.91 17.11 -14.74
CA PHE A 353 -2.87 15.92 -13.89
C PHE A 353 -4.25 15.36 -13.58
N THR A 354 -5.28 16.21 -13.42
CA THR A 354 -6.64 15.72 -13.17
C THR A 354 -7.20 14.99 -14.38
N ARG A 355 -7.09 15.54 -15.59
CA ARG A 355 -7.53 14.85 -16.82
C ARG A 355 -6.71 13.59 -17.11
N GLN A 356 -5.41 13.61 -16.81
CA GLN A 356 -4.57 12.41 -16.91
C GLN A 356 -5.02 11.32 -15.94
N THR A 357 -5.29 11.67 -14.68
CA THR A 357 -5.79 10.74 -13.66
C THR A 357 -7.16 10.18 -14.02
N GLU A 358 -8.07 11.02 -14.52
CA GLU A 358 -9.39 10.60 -15.03
C GLU A 358 -9.25 9.54 -16.13
N ALA A 359 -8.48 9.84 -17.18
CA ALA A 359 -8.33 8.95 -18.32
C ALA A 359 -7.58 7.65 -17.95
N LEU A 360 -6.53 7.75 -17.14
CA LEU A 360 -5.79 6.61 -16.62
C LEU A 360 -6.69 5.69 -15.78
N GLY A 361 -7.43 6.25 -14.82
CA GLY A 361 -8.28 5.46 -13.93
C GLY A 361 -9.44 4.80 -14.70
N ARG A 362 -10.00 5.47 -15.71
CA ARG A 362 -10.96 4.87 -16.63
C ARG A 362 -10.35 3.65 -17.34
N ASP A 363 -9.16 3.79 -17.92
CA ASP A 363 -8.50 2.70 -18.66
C ASP A 363 -8.09 1.53 -17.75
N LEU A 364 -7.64 1.80 -16.53
CA LEU A 364 -7.39 0.78 -15.52
C LEU A 364 -8.69 0.07 -15.09
N GLY A 365 -9.80 0.79 -14.93
CA GLY A 365 -11.11 0.22 -14.64
C GLY A 365 -11.60 -0.69 -15.77
N LYS A 366 -11.41 -0.25 -17.03
CA LYS A 366 -11.70 -1.08 -18.21
C LYS A 366 -10.82 -2.34 -18.23
N LEU A 367 -9.52 -2.23 -17.96
CA LEU A 367 -8.61 -3.37 -17.91
C LEU A 367 -9.07 -4.43 -16.91
N VAL A 368 -9.46 -4.02 -15.70
CA VAL A 368 -9.97 -4.94 -14.67
C VAL A 368 -11.21 -5.70 -15.15
N LEU A 369 -12.11 -5.05 -15.88
CA LEU A 369 -13.33 -5.68 -16.43
C LEU A 369 -13.03 -6.55 -17.66
N ALA A 370 -12.09 -6.14 -18.49
CA ALA A 370 -11.79 -6.73 -19.79
C ALA A 370 -10.83 -7.92 -19.72
N MET A 371 -9.98 -8.01 -18.69
CA MET A 371 -8.84 -8.95 -18.66
C MET A 371 -9.19 -10.44 -18.86
N THR A 372 -10.44 -10.84 -18.63
CA THR A 372 -10.93 -12.23 -18.80
C THR A 372 -11.97 -12.38 -19.92
N LYS A 373 -12.09 -11.36 -20.79
CA LYS A 373 -13.06 -11.34 -21.90
C LYS A 373 -12.35 -11.62 -23.22
N GLU A 374 -13.14 -12.01 -24.21
CA GLU A 374 -12.64 -12.12 -25.57
C GLU A 374 -12.57 -10.74 -26.23
N ARG A 375 -11.61 -10.57 -27.14
CA ARG A 375 -11.36 -9.31 -27.85
C ARG A 375 -12.62 -8.77 -28.54
N ASP A 376 -13.34 -9.65 -29.25
CA ASP A 376 -14.58 -9.31 -29.95
C ASP A 376 -15.67 -8.76 -29.01
N GLU A 377 -15.76 -9.27 -27.78
CA GLU A 377 -16.71 -8.78 -26.78
C GLU A 377 -16.33 -7.39 -26.28
N ILE A 378 -15.04 -7.14 -26.14
CA ILE A 378 -14.49 -5.85 -25.70
C ILE A 378 -14.74 -4.78 -26.76
N GLU A 379 -14.44 -5.07 -28.03
CA GLU A 379 -14.58 -4.11 -29.13
C GLU A 379 -16.05 -3.74 -29.38
N LYS A 380 -16.99 -4.68 -29.18
CA LYS A 380 -18.44 -4.43 -29.31
C LYS A 380 -19.05 -3.76 -28.08
N SER A 381 -18.34 -3.73 -26.95
CA SER A 381 -18.85 -3.14 -25.71
C SER A 381 -18.76 -1.61 -25.74
N PRO A 382 -19.85 -0.87 -25.48
CA PRO A 382 -19.80 0.59 -25.41
C PRO A 382 -18.93 1.08 -24.24
N LEU A 383 -18.82 0.28 -23.17
CA LEU A 383 -18.00 0.61 -22.00
C LEU A 383 -16.54 0.21 -22.21
N LEU A 384 -16.27 -0.98 -22.74
CA LEU A 384 -14.92 -1.55 -22.79
C LEU A 384 -14.17 -1.27 -24.09
N SER A 385 -14.85 -0.76 -25.12
CA SER A 385 -14.21 -0.43 -26.40
C SER A 385 -12.96 0.45 -26.21
N PRO A 386 -11.87 0.16 -26.93
CA PRO A 386 -10.61 0.89 -26.82
C PRO A 386 -10.59 2.20 -27.63
N GLU A 387 -11.65 2.53 -28.38
CA GLU A 387 -11.71 3.70 -29.29
C GLU A 387 -11.28 5.02 -28.62
N ASN A 388 -11.76 5.25 -27.39
CA ASN A 388 -11.48 6.47 -26.61
C ASN A 388 -10.47 6.23 -25.48
N SER A 389 -9.61 5.22 -25.61
CA SER A 389 -8.61 4.84 -24.62
C SER A 389 -7.20 5.24 -25.05
N GLY A 390 -6.28 5.30 -24.10
CA GLY A 390 -4.86 5.49 -24.41
C GLY A 390 -4.22 4.22 -24.96
N GLU A 391 -3.01 4.37 -25.52
CA GLU A 391 -2.28 3.27 -26.18
C GLU A 391 -2.07 2.07 -25.26
N ALA A 392 -1.79 2.28 -23.97
CA ALA A 392 -1.59 1.18 -23.02
C ALA A 392 -2.81 0.23 -22.91
N TYR A 393 -4.03 0.77 -22.98
CA TYR A 393 -5.24 -0.07 -22.99
C TYR A 393 -5.53 -0.67 -24.36
N LYS A 394 -5.26 0.06 -25.46
CA LYS A 394 -5.37 -0.49 -26.81
C LYS A 394 -4.46 -1.71 -26.99
N ASP A 395 -3.19 -1.57 -26.59
CA ASP A 395 -2.20 -2.64 -26.63
C ASP A 395 -2.62 -3.82 -25.75
N ALA A 396 -3.21 -3.56 -24.58
CA ALA A 396 -3.78 -4.60 -23.73
C ALA A 396 -4.92 -5.38 -24.42
N VAL A 397 -5.82 -4.70 -25.15
CA VAL A 397 -6.90 -5.34 -25.91
C VAL A 397 -6.35 -6.16 -27.09
N GLU A 398 -5.31 -5.68 -27.76
CA GLU A 398 -4.62 -6.48 -28.79
C GLU A 398 -4.01 -7.74 -28.22
N ARG A 399 -3.36 -7.65 -27.04
CA ARG A 399 -2.79 -8.78 -26.32
C ARG A 399 -3.85 -9.77 -25.84
N ILE A 400 -5.02 -9.30 -25.43
CA ILE A 400 -6.18 -10.16 -25.14
C ILE A 400 -6.55 -11.01 -26.36
N GLY A 401 -6.45 -10.46 -27.58
CA GLY A 401 -6.66 -11.22 -28.82
C GLY A 401 -5.67 -12.38 -29.03
N ARG A 402 -4.55 -12.40 -28.31
CA ARG A 402 -3.56 -13.51 -28.28
C ARG A 402 -3.78 -14.46 -27.10
N GLY A 403 -4.56 -14.05 -26.10
CA GLY A 403 -4.84 -14.79 -24.88
C GLY A 403 -5.28 -13.86 -23.76
N SER A 404 -6.47 -14.12 -23.22
CA SER A 404 -7.03 -13.46 -22.03
C SER A 404 -6.60 -14.19 -20.76
N ALA A 405 -6.74 -13.52 -19.61
CA ALA A 405 -6.55 -14.14 -18.31
C ALA A 405 -7.66 -15.15 -18.03
N LYS A 406 -7.29 -16.25 -17.37
CA LYS A 406 -8.27 -17.24 -16.92
C LYS A 406 -8.92 -16.78 -15.61
N GLU A 407 -10.24 -16.90 -15.56
CA GLU A 407 -11.00 -16.76 -14.32
C GLU A 407 -11.29 -18.15 -13.74
N ARG A 408 -10.94 -18.34 -12.46
CA ARG A 408 -11.19 -19.58 -11.72
C ARG A 408 -12.15 -19.35 -10.56
N GLU A 409 -13.11 -20.25 -10.36
CA GLU A 409 -13.96 -20.25 -9.17
C GLU A 409 -13.15 -20.75 -7.97
N LEU A 410 -13.27 -20.06 -6.84
CA LEU A 410 -12.59 -20.42 -5.59
C LEU A 410 -13.54 -21.18 -4.68
N GLU A 411 -13.09 -22.28 -4.08
CA GLU A 411 -13.85 -22.97 -3.04
C GLU A 411 -14.08 -22.05 -1.83
N PRO A 412 -15.22 -22.15 -1.11
CA PRO A 412 -15.47 -21.39 0.12
C PRO A 412 -14.58 -21.89 1.26
N LYS A 413 -13.31 -21.46 1.23
CA LYS A 413 -12.29 -21.70 2.26
C LYS A 413 -11.57 -20.39 2.53
N LEU A 414 -11.69 -19.86 3.74
CA LEU A 414 -11.01 -18.64 4.16
C LEU A 414 -10.06 -18.95 5.30
N THR A 415 -8.77 -18.79 5.01
CA THR A 415 -7.70 -18.87 6.01
C THR A 415 -7.07 -17.48 6.16
N SER A 416 -7.00 -16.99 7.40
CA SER A 416 -6.31 -15.75 7.75
C SER A 416 -5.44 -15.95 8.98
N VAL A 417 -4.19 -15.50 8.93
CA VAL A 417 -3.23 -15.58 10.04
C VAL A 417 -2.59 -14.23 10.22
N HIS A 418 -2.53 -13.74 11.45
CA HIS A 418 -1.98 -12.44 11.78
C HIS A 418 -0.94 -12.56 12.89
N LYS A 419 0.17 -11.85 12.72
CA LYS A 419 1.28 -11.87 13.66
C LYS A 419 1.78 -10.47 13.94
N LYS A 420 1.94 -10.14 15.23
CA LYS A 420 2.61 -8.92 15.66
C LYS A 420 4.12 -9.00 15.39
N ILE A 421 4.70 -7.88 15.00
CA ILE A 421 6.14 -7.74 14.75
C ILE A 421 6.62 -6.53 15.56
N ALA A 422 7.71 -6.71 16.31
CA ALA A 422 8.43 -5.60 16.91
C ALA A 422 9.53 -5.15 15.95
N LEU A 423 9.55 -3.85 15.63
CA LEU A 423 10.53 -3.23 14.76
C LEU A 423 11.39 -2.28 15.56
N ARG A 424 12.71 -2.43 15.44
CA ARG A 424 13.65 -1.48 16.01
C ARG A 424 13.61 -0.19 15.19
N VAL A 425 13.32 0.92 15.85
CA VAL A 425 13.41 2.24 15.23
C VAL A 425 14.87 2.65 15.26
N ASP A 426 15.54 2.58 14.11
CA ASP A 426 16.96 2.94 14.00
C ASP A 426 17.18 4.27 13.27
N ASN A 427 16.24 4.66 12.41
CA ASN A 427 16.27 5.94 11.72
C ASN A 427 16.16 7.11 12.73
N PRO A 428 17.18 7.99 12.83
CA PRO A 428 17.14 9.15 13.71
C PRO A 428 15.99 10.12 13.40
N LEU A 429 15.57 10.27 12.14
CA LEU A 429 14.43 11.11 11.81
C LEU A 429 13.15 10.53 12.41
N GLU A 430 12.91 9.22 12.25
CA GLU A 430 11.74 8.54 12.83
C GLU A 430 11.74 8.60 14.36
N LYS A 431 12.89 8.43 15.01
CA LYS A 431 13.03 8.66 16.47
C LYS A 431 12.59 10.07 16.86
N MET A 432 13.03 11.07 16.11
CA MET A 432 12.68 12.47 16.38
C MET A 432 11.20 12.74 16.16
N ILE A 433 10.64 12.21 15.07
CA ILE A 433 9.20 12.28 14.75
C ILE A 433 8.38 11.68 15.90
N GLY A 434 8.70 10.45 16.33
CA GLY A 434 8.02 9.79 17.43
C GLY A 434 8.18 10.53 18.76
N LYS A 435 9.39 11.00 19.11
CA LYS A 435 9.63 11.82 20.31
C LYS A 435 8.81 13.10 20.32
N LEU A 436 8.67 13.76 19.17
CA LEU A 436 7.88 14.98 19.03
C LEU A 436 6.38 14.71 18.92
N GLY A 437 5.93 13.45 19.02
CA GLY A 437 4.53 13.05 18.88
C GLY A 437 3.98 13.28 17.47
N PHE A 438 4.85 13.41 16.48
CA PHE A 438 4.45 13.40 15.08
C PHE A 438 4.26 11.96 14.61
N ALA A 439 3.55 11.77 13.50
CA ALA A 439 3.30 10.45 12.92
C ALA A 439 2.48 9.43 13.76
N CYS A 440 1.89 9.80 14.92
CA CYS A 440 1.00 8.96 15.75
C CYS A 440 1.42 7.47 15.94
N PHE A 441 2.72 7.18 15.87
CA PHE A 441 3.27 5.85 16.09
C PHE A 441 3.29 5.54 17.60
N ASP A 442 2.94 4.31 17.95
CA ASP A 442 3.06 3.81 19.31
C ASP A 442 4.49 3.30 19.53
N MET A 443 5.41 4.25 19.70
CA MET A 443 6.83 3.97 19.93
C MET A 443 7.10 3.79 21.41
N THR A 444 7.78 2.70 21.75
CA THR A 444 8.20 2.36 23.11
C THR A 444 9.72 2.51 23.25
N ARG A 445 10.19 2.51 24.50
CA ARG A 445 11.60 2.59 24.83
C ARG A 445 11.94 1.51 25.87
N PRO A 446 12.12 0.24 25.44
CA PRO A 446 12.36 -0.87 26.36
C PRO A 446 13.63 -0.67 27.19
N GLU A 447 14.67 -0.08 26.60
CA GLU A 447 15.94 0.18 27.25
C GLU A 447 16.48 1.56 26.87
N LYS A 448 17.43 2.08 27.66
CA LYS A 448 18.02 3.40 27.42
C LYS A 448 18.69 3.46 26.04
N GLY A 449 18.03 4.13 25.10
CA GLY A 449 18.55 4.39 23.75
C GLY A 449 18.10 3.37 22.69
N VAL A 450 17.33 2.36 23.10
CA VAL A 450 16.63 1.43 22.21
C VAL A 450 15.19 1.90 22.07
N TYR A 451 14.74 2.05 20.83
CA TYR A 451 13.35 2.42 20.52
C TYR A 451 12.76 1.34 19.65
N GLU A 452 11.54 0.94 19.98
CA GLU A 452 10.82 -0.10 19.24
C GLU A 452 9.43 0.42 18.91
N LEU A 453 8.90 0.00 17.77
CA LEU A 453 7.46 0.10 17.51
C LEU A 453 6.90 -1.30 17.26
N GLU A 454 5.66 -1.50 17.68
CA GLU A 454 4.91 -2.72 17.38
C GLU A 454 4.02 -2.49 16.16
N THR A 455 4.10 -3.42 15.20
CA THR A 455 3.28 -3.47 13.99
C THR A 455 2.70 -4.88 13.82
N GLU A 456 2.05 -5.17 12.69
CA GLU A 456 1.53 -6.50 12.37
C GLU A 456 1.71 -6.85 10.89
N THR A 457 1.84 -8.15 10.62
CA THR A 457 1.74 -8.73 9.27
C THR A 457 0.58 -9.72 9.23
N GLY A 458 0.14 -10.10 8.04
CA GLY A 458 -0.88 -11.12 7.87
C GLY A 458 -0.67 -12.00 6.64
N TYR A 459 -1.27 -13.18 6.66
CA TYR A 459 -1.41 -14.09 5.54
C TYR A 459 -2.89 -14.33 5.28
N LEU A 460 -3.29 -14.27 4.01
CA LEU A 460 -4.63 -14.56 3.55
C LEU A 460 -4.56 -15.64 2.47
N GLU A 461 -5.36 -16.69 2.63
CA GLU A 461 -5.58 -17.71 1.61
C GLU A 461 -7.08 -17.90 1.36
N LEU A 462 -7.49 -17.76 0.11
CA LEU A 462 -8.88 -17.93 -0.34
C LEU A 462 -8.95 -19.11 -1.33
N GLY A 463 -9.82 -20.08 -1.02
CA GLY A 463 -10.07 -21.26 -1.85
C GLY A 463 -8.87 -22.21 -2.00
N GLY A 464 -7.85 -22.11 -1.16
CA GLY A 464 -6.59 -22.86 -1.31
C GLY A 464 -5.63 -22.30 -2.37
N ASP A 465 -6.05 -21.24 -3.07
CA ASP A 465 -5.59 -20.95 -4.42
C ASP A 465 -5.09 -19.51 -4.57
N PHE A 466 -5.80 -18.54 -4.01
CA PHE A 466 -5.37 -17.14 -3.97
C PHE A 466 -4.66 -16.86 -2.65
N LYS A 467 -3.39 -16.46 -2.72
CA LYS A 467 -2.52 -16.22 -1.56
C LYS A 467 -2.05 -14.78 -1.53
N ALA A 468 -2.15 -14.12 -0.39
CA ALA A 468 -1.67 -12.76 -0.20
C ALA A 468 -0.98 -12.58 1.15
N VAL A 469 0.08 -11.76 1.17
CA VAL A 469 0.67 -11.24 2.41
C VAL A 469 0.19 -9.80 2.62
N LEU A 470 -0.24 -9.51 3.84
CA LEU A 470 -0.65 -8.19 4.29
C LEU A 470 0.57 -7.48 4.87
N VAL A 471 0.93 -6.36 4.24
CA VAL A 471 2.19 -5.66 4.51
C VAL A 471 1.91 -4.30 5.18
N PRO A 472 2.51 -4.02 6.35
CA PRO A 472 2.27 -2.81 7.15
C PRO A 472 2.97 -1.54 6.61
N GLY A 473 3.11 -1.39 5.30
CA GLY A 473 3.82 -0.26 4.71
C GLY A 473 4.03 -0.36 3.22
N GLU A 474 4.97 0.44 2.72
CA GLU A 474 5.37 0.50 1.32
C GLU A 474 6.58 -0.40 1.08
N ILE A 475 6.32 -1.67 0.78
CA ILE A 475 7.38 -2.66 0.50
C ILE A 475 7.96 -2.52 -0.90
N THR A 476 9.27 -2.74 -1.02
CA THR A 476 9.94 -2.80 -2.33
C THR A 476 9.55 -4.04 -3.12
N PRO A 477 9.25 -3.93 -4.43
CA PRO A 477 8.92 -5.08 -5.25
C PRO A 477 9.99 -6.18 -5.27
N GLY A 478 11.27 -5.83 -5.32
CA GLY A 478 12.36 -6.82 -5.30
C GLY A 478 12.36 -7.68 -4.03
N LEU A 479 12.02 -7.10 -2.87
CA LEU A 479 11.83 -7.84 -1.61
C LEU A 479 10.69 -8.87 -1.69
N VAL A 480 9.67 -8.61 -2.51
CA VAL A 480 8.59 -9.56 -2.74
C VAL A 480 9.05 -10.72 -3.62
N SER A 481 9.67 -10.40 -4.74
CA SER A 481 9.98 -11.36 -5.83
C SER A 481 11.35 -12.03 -5.74
N GLY A 482 12.26 -11.54 -4.89
CA GLY A 482 13.66 -11.98 -4.83
C GLY A 482 14.53 -11.45 -5.97
N THR A 483 14.13 -10.35 -6.60
CA THR A 483 14.81 -9.71 -7.76
C THR A 483 15.23 -8.29 -7.41
N GLY A 484 15.74 -7.53 -8.38
CA GLY A 484 16.07 -6.13 -8.16
C GLY A 484 17.05 -5.95 -7.00
N ASP A 485 16.66 -5.16 -6.01
CA ASP A 485 17.47 -4.73 -4.86
C ASP A 485 17.86 -5.86 -3.89
N MET A 486 17.29 -7.06 -4.06
CA MET A 486 17.73 -8.26 -3.32
C MET A 486 19.04 -8.85 -3.86
N LEU A 487 19.43 -8.53 -5.11
CA LEU A 487 20.61 -9.10 -5.78
C LEU A 487 21.87 -8.27 -5.54
N ALA A 488 23.03 -8.92 -5.50
CA ALA A 488 24.32 -8.28 -5.23
C ALA A 488 24.68 -7.18 -6.26
N GLU A 489 24.42 -7.45 -7.54
CA GLU A 489 24.69 -6.52 -8.64
C GLU A 489 23.79 -5.28 -8.65
N ASN A 490 22.71 -5.29 -7.86
CA ASN A 490 21.64 -4.31 -7.85
C ASN A 490 21.41 -3.66 -6.46
N SER A 491 22.28 -3.94 -5.49
CA SER A 491 22.26 -3.35 -4.15
C SER A 491 23.35 -2.29 -3.93
N ILE A 492 23.11 -1.38 -2.99
CA ILE A 492 24.09 -0.36 -2.59
C ILE A 492 25.34 -0.98 -1.95
N THR A 493 25.21 -2.06 -1.18
CA THR A 493 26.37 -2.72 -0.54
C THR A 493 27.22 -3.50 -1.54
N GLY A 494 26.65 -3.90 -2.69
CA GLY A 494 27.28 -4.85 -3.61
C GLY A 494 27.19 -6.30 -3.14
N GLU A 495 26.36 -6.56 -2.13
CA GLU A 495 26.11 -7.88 -1.56
C GLU A 495 24.62 -8.24 -1.74
N ALA A 496 24.33 -9.53 -1.92
CA ALA A 496 22.96 -10.02 -1.97
C ALA A 496 22.34 -9.95 -0.57
N SER A 497 21.01 -9.87 -0.51
CA SER A 497 20.29 -10.01 0.76
C SER A 497 20.57 -11.37 1.39
N ASP A 498 20.74 -11.39 2.71
CA ASP A 498 20.98 -12.58 3.53
C ASP A 498 19.68 -13.22 4.06
N PHE A 499 18.52 -12.68 3.68
CA PHE A 499 17.20 -13.19 4.03
C PHE A 499 16.33 -13.45 2.81
N LYS A 500 15.29 -14.27 3.01
CA LYS A 500 14.40 -14.72 1.93
C LYS A 500 13.44 -13.62 1.46
N SER A 501 13.10 -13.66 0.18
CA SER A 501 11.99 -12.87 -0.37
C SER A 501 10.64 -13.37 0.15
N ILE A 502 9.59 -12.56 0.00
CA ILE A 502 8.24 -12.95 0.43
C ILE A 502 7.72 -14.17 -0.36
N CYS A 503 7.96 -14.20 -1.67
CA CYS A 503 7.61 -15.34 -2.50
C CYS A 503 8.37 -16.62 -2.11
N ASP A 504 9.62 -16.53 -1.65
CA ASP A 504 10.37 -17.71 -1.17
C ASP A 504 9.87 -18.21 0.20
N ILE A 505 9.41 -17.30 1.06
CA ILE A 505 8.88 -17.65 2.39
C ILE A 505 7.51 -18.34 2.27
N VAL A 506 6.60 -17.74 1.50
CA VAL A 506 5.22 -18.21 1.35
C VAL A 506 5.12 -19.34 0.32
N GLY A 507 5.89 -19.24 -0.76
CA GLY A 507 5.87 -20.14 -1.91
C GLY A 507 5.06 -19.58 -3.08
N GLY A 508 5.56 -19.81 -4.31
CA GLY A 508 4.90 -19.41 -5.55
C GLY A 508 4.84 -17.89 -5.76
N ASP A 509 4.10 -17.46 -6.78
CA ASP A 509 3.89 -16.05 -7.08
C ASP A 509 2.78 -15.48 -6.18
N THR A 510 3.15 -15.08 -4.95
CA THR A 510 2.24 -14.63 -3.90
C THR A 510 1.83 -13.16 -4.07
N ALA A 511 0.55 -12.82 -3.89
CA ALA A 511 0.10 -11.43 -3.95
C ALA A 511 0.52 -10.62 -2.70
N VAL A 512 0.53 -9.30 -2.82
CA VAL A 512 0.79 -8.39 -1.70
C VAL A 512 -0.36 -7.41 -1.56
N PHE A 513 -0.91 -7.33 -0.36
CA PHE A 513 -1.81 -6.25 0.04
C PHE A 513 -1.02 -5.29 0.92
N GLY A 514 -0.58 -4.19 0.31
CA GLY A 514 0.22 -3.15 0.95
C GLY A 514 -0.61 -2.21 1.83
N LEU A 515 0.08 -1.45 2.68
CA LEU A 515 -0.53 -0.47 3.59
C LEU A 515 -1.62 -1.11 4.47
N ALA A 516 -1.40 -2.36 4.86
CA ALA A 516 -2.34 -3.19 5.60
C ALA A 516 -2.05 -3.09 7.10
N ASN A 517 -3.07 -2.69 7.86
CA ASN A 517 -3.10 -2.56 9.32
C ASN A 517 -2.07 -1.60 9.94
N ASP A 518 -1.20 -1.00 9.14
CA ASP A 518 -0.27 0.05 9.52
C ASP A 518 0.25 0.79 8.27
N ALA A 519 0.93 1.91 8.49
CA ALA A 519 1.63 2.68 7.48
C ALA A 519 3.01 3.10 8.01
N LEU A 520 3.92 2.13 8.13
CA LEU A 520 5.28 2.31 8.67
C LEU A 520 6.21 3.19 7.82
N GLY A 521 5.75 3.56 6.62
CA GLY A 521 6.61 4.08 5.56
C GLY A 521 7.26 2.93 4.78
N TYR A 522 8.51 3.12 4.36
CA TYR A 522 9.16 2.23 3.39
C TYR A 522 9.85 1.03 4.03
N ILE A 523 9.64 -0.16 3.43
CA ILE A 523 10.31 -1.41 3.79
C ILE A 523 11.28 -1.74 2.67
N ILE A 524 12.57 -1.47 2.91
CA ILE A 524 13.66 -1.54 1.93
C ILE A 524 14.65 -2.61 2.40
N PRO A 525 15.15 -3.50 1.50
CA PRO A 525 16.15 -4.49 1.84
C PRO A 525 17.36 -3.91 2.56
N ASP A 526 17.87 -4.62 3.58
CA ASP A 526 18.97 -4.16 4.42
C ASP A 526 20.24 -3.84 3.61
N ASN A 527 20.52 -4.62 2.56
CA ASN A 527 21.63 -4.44 1.62
C ASN A 527 21.46 -3.24 0.66
N ASP A 528 20.24 -2.71 0.53
CA ASP A 528 19.92 -1.54 -0.30
C ASP A 528 19.47 -0.32 0.54
N TYR A 529 19.51 -0.42 1.87
CA TYR A 529 19.12 0.67 2.75
C TYR A 529 20.26 1.67 2.96
N CYS A 530 19.99 2.93 2.62
CA CYS A 530 20.92 4.03 2.79
C CYS A 530 20.17 5.34 3.09
N MET A 531 20.21 5.82 4.34
CA MET A 531 19.55 7.10 4.69
C MET A 531 20.09 8.26 3.86
N PHE A 532 19.29 8.72 2.91
CA PHE A 532 19.65 9.78 2.00
C PHE A 532 18.79 11.02 2.20
N PHE A 533 19.39 12.20 2.08
CA PHE A 533 18.66 13.46 1.99
C PHE A 533 19.12 14.20 0.75
N ALA A 534 18.53 13.83 -0.37
CA ALA A 534 18.48 14.73 -1.49
C ALA A 534 17.13 14.49 -2.17
N GLY A 535 16.18 15.39 -1.91
CA GLY A 535 14.94 15.44 -2.67
C GLY A 535 15.21 15.64 -4.16
N TYR A 536 14.18 15.55 -4.99
CA TYR A 536 14.26 15.69 -6.45
C TYR A 536 14.57 17.12 -6.96
N GLY A 537 15.58 17.78 -6.40
CA GLY A 537 16.01 19.13 -6.76
C GLY A 537 17.26 19.13 -7.64
N LYS A 538 17.40 20.14 -8.51
CA LYS A 538 18.56 20.30 -9.41
C LYS A 538 19.92 20.22 -8.71
N LEU A 539 20.00 20.63 -7.44
CA LEU A 539 21.22 20.56 -6.64
C LEU A 539 21.55 19.11 -6.22
N ALA A 540 20.53 18.35 -5.81
CA ALA A 540 20.65 16.92 -5.51
C ALA A 540 21.05 16.12 -6.74
N GLU A 541 20.35 16.33 -7.86
CA GLU A 541 20.67 15.70 -9.15
C GLU A 541 22.09 16.04 -9.60
N LYS A 542 22.56 17.27 -9.38
CA LYS A 542 23.93 17.69 -9.73
C LYS A 542 25.00 17.10 -8.81
N LEU A 543 24.70 16.90 -7.53
CA LEU A 543 25.66 16.44 -6.52
C LEU A 543 25.77 14.90 -6.46
N PHE A 544 24.66 14.20 -6.69
CA PHE A 544 24.51 12.77 -6.46
C PHE A 544 24.02 11.99 -7.70
N PHE A 545 23.86 12.68 -8.84
CA PHE A 545 23.24 12.18 -10.07
C PHE A 545 21.72 12.03 -9.97
N LYS A 546 21.02 12.20 -11.11
CA LYS A 546 19.56 12.14 -11.21
C LYS A 546 18.99 10.80 -10.74
N ASP A 547 19.76 9.73 -10.91
CA ASP A 547 19.36 8.37 -10.58
C ASP A 547 19.52 8.01 -9.09
N TYR A 548 20.08 8.88 -8.24
CA TYR A 548 20.30 8.61 -6.81
C TYR A 548 19.44 9.50 -5.88
N ALA A 549 18.35 10.10 -6.38
CA ALA A 549 17.40 10.86 -5.56
C ALA A 549 16.39 9.92 -4.87
N HIS A 550 16.86 9.14 -3.90
CA HIS A 550 16.05 8.21 -3.11
C HIS A 550 15.60 8.89 -1.81
N TYR A 551 14.30 9.16 -1.64
CA TYR A 551 13.79 9.75 -0.39
C TYR A 551 13.16 8.70 0.53
N GLN A 552 12.95 7.48 0.05
CA GLN A 552 12.18 6.45 0.73
C GLN A 552 12.83 6.01 2.04
N GLU A 553 14.16 5.91 2.06
CA GLU A 553 14.97 5.57 3.23
C GLU A 553 14.81 6.57 4.37
N MET A 554 14.48 7.83 4.04
CA MET A 554 14.21 8.89 5.02
C MET A 554 12.97 8.58 5.85
N PHE A 555 11.96 7.94 5.23
CA PHE A 555 10.70 7.55 5.85
C PHE A 555 10.60 6.03 5.99
N SER A 556 11.70 5.39 6.34
CA SER A 556 11.73 3.99 6.76
C SER A 556 12.09 3.93 8.24
N ILE A 557 11.55 2.96 8.97
CA ILE A 557 11.78 2.78 10.40
C ILE A 557 13.27 2.57 10.73
N GLY A 558 14.03 1.96 9.82
CA GLY A 558 15.46 1.76 9.96
C GLY A 558 16.04 0.71 9.01
N ALA A 559 17.35 0.49 9.14
CA ALA A 559 18.12 -0.37 8.24
C ALA A 559 17.72 -1.85 8.29
N HIS A 560 17.10 -2.30 9.38
CA HIS A 560 16.70 -3.70 9.59
C HIS A 560 15.20 -3.91 9.52
N THR A 561 14.47 -2.97 8.92
CA THR A 561 13.01 -3.06 8.80
C THR A 561 12.62 -4.25 7.93
N ALA A 562 13.31 -4.47 6.80
CA ALA A 562 13.01 -5.55 5.88
C ALA A 562 13.34 -6.93 6.46
N SER A 563 14.54 -7.12 7.00
CA SER A 563 14.92 -8.38 7.64
C SER A 563 14.00 -8.75 8.82
N SER A 564 13.65 -7.78 9.67
CA SER A 564 12.71 -8.00 10.79
C SER A 564 11.31 -8.34 10.29
N PHE A 565 10.83 -7.66 9.24
CA PHE A 565 9.55 -7.97 8.62
C PHE A 565 9.54 -9.38 8.00
N SER A 566 10.55 -9.73 7.19
CA SER A 566 10.67 -11.05 6.57
C SER A 566 10.76 -12.17 7.61
N ALA A 567 11.51 -11.99 8.70
CA ALA A 567 11.55 -12.93 9.81
C ALA A 567 10.17 -13.08 10.49
N GLY A 568 9.42 -11.99 10.61
CA GLY A 568 8.03 -12.01 11.08
C GLY A 568 7.11 -12.85 10.19
N VAL A 569 7.20 -12.68 8.86
CA VAL A 569 6.45 -13.48 7.88
C VAL A 569 6.87 -14.94 7.95
N GLU A 570 8.16 -15.26 8.02
CA GLU A 570 8.65 -16.64 8.13
C GLU A 570 8.13 -17.32 9.41
N GLY A 571 8.19 -16.63 10.55
CA GLY A 571 7.63 -17.14 11.80
C GLY A 571 6.11 -17.31 11.77
N MET A 572 5.38 -16.43 11.07
CA MET A 572 3.94 -16.57 10.85
C MET A 572 3.62 -17.78 9.98
N MET A 573 4.33 -17.96 8.87
CA MET A 573 4.11 -19.09 7.95
C MET A 573 4.52 -20.43 8.58
N LYS A 574 5.55 -20.45 9.44
CA LYS A 574 5.86 -21.62 10.26
C LYS A 574 4.70 -21.99 11.19
N SER A 575 4.16 -21.00 11.90
CA SER A 575 3.00 -21.20 12.80
C SER A 575 1.78 -21.71 12.02
N PHE A 576 1.51 -21.15 10.84
CA PHE A 576 0.44 -21.60 9.96
C PHE A 576 0.59 -23.07 9.57
N ARG A 577 1.78 -23.49 9.11
CA ARG A 577 2.04 -24.89 8.74
C ARG A 577 1.85 -25.85 9.92
N GLU A 578 2.35 -25.48 11.10
CA GLU A 578 2.19 -26.26 12.33
C GLU A 578 0.74 -26.37 12.81
N LEU A 579 -0.09 -25.34 12.54
CA LEU A 579 -1.51 -25.37 12.85
C LEU A 579 -2.32 -26.18 11.85
N SER A 580 -1.95 -26.16 10.56
CA SER A 580 -2.62 -26.94 9.50
C SER A 580 -2.31 -28.44 9.54
N GLU A 581 -1.26 -28.86 10.26
CA GLU A 581 -0.90 -30.27 10.47
C GLU A 581 -1.65 -30.92 11.66
N LYS A 582 -2.33 -30.13 12.49
CA LYS A 582 -3.09 -30.59 13.67
C LYS A 582 -4.57 -30.69 13.34
#